data_AF-A0A3C0PFB1-F1
#
_entry.id   AF-A0A3C0PFB1-F1
#
_cell.length_a   1.000
_cell.length_b   1.000
_cell.length_c   1.000
_cell.angle_alpha   90.00
_cell.angle_beta   90.00
_cell.angle_gamma   90.00
#
_symmetry.space_group_name_H-M   'P 1'
#
loop_
_entity.id
_entity.type
_entity.pdbx_description
1 polymer ?
#
loop_
_entity_poly.entity_id
_entity_poly.type
_entity_poly.pdbx_seq_one_letter_code
_entity_poly.pdbx_strand_id
1 'polypeptide(L)'
;MDKQIFQITGCISGIKTMSNWWRISFDTQEGMSGDAIARLTELKDKMSWLTVSHRMIEPSDIIDLPAIKSIEPDEKSPSQRLRAALFVMWKQHPEGFTTGDDHYRYYMDKFIEHIKSKLDK
;
A
#
# COMPACT_ATOMS: atom_id res chain seq x y z
N MET A 1 5.71 -11.79 25.09
CA MET A 1 4.91 -12.26 23.94
C MET A 1 5.81 -13.16 23.14
N ASP A 2 5.52 -14.47 23.13
CA ASP A 2 6.31 -15.46 22.41
C ASP A 2 6.44 -15.04 20.95
N LYS A 3 7.69 -14.80 20.51
CA LYS A 3 8.02 -14.58 19.10
C LYS A 3 7.89 -15.92 18.38
N GLN A 4 6.65 -16.36 18.15
CA GLN A 4 6.40 -17.60 17.43
C GLN A 4 6.63 -17.37 15.94
N ILE A 5 7.88 -17.51 15.51
CA ILE A 5 8.28 -17.42 14.10
C ILE A 5 7.51 -18.51 13.34
N PHE A 6 6.72 -18.09 12.36
CA PHE A 6 6.08 -19.02 11.43
C PHE A 6 7.05 -19.33 10.30
N GLN A 7 7.45 -20.59 10.18
CA GLN A 7 8.38 -21.04 9.15
C GLN A 7 7.70 -22.07 8.26
N ILE A 8 7.79 -21.87 6.95
CA ILE A 8 7.28 -22.78 5.92
C ILE A 8 8.37 -23.00 4.89
N THR A 9 8.46 -24.24 4.40
CA THR A 9 9.37 -24.57 3.30
C THR A 9 8.73 -24.20 1.97
N GLY A 10 9.52 -23.58 1.09
CA GLY A 10 9.08 -23.16 -0.23
C GLY A 10 10.22 -22.61 -1.06
N CYS A 11 9.93 -22.35 -2.33
CA CYS A 11 10.86 -21.71 -3.26
C CYS A 11 10.20 -20.51 -3.93
N ILE A 12 11.02 -19.57 -4.40
CA ILE A 12 10.53 -18.45 -5.21
C ILE A 12 10.22 -19.00 -6.59
N SER A 13 8.95 -19.01 -6.96
CA SER A 13 8.46 -19.52 -8.25
C SER A 13 8.44 -18.46 -9.34
N GLY A 14 8.38 -17.19 -8.96
CA GLY A 14 8.37 -16.09 -9.93
C GLY A 14 8.78 -14.77 -9.33
N ILE A 15 9.49 -13.97 -10.12
CA ILE A 15 9.85 -12.59 -9.82
C ILE A 15 9.39 -11.73 -10.99
N LYS A 16 8.58 -10.71 -10.71
CA LYS A 16 8.07 -9.76 -11.72
C LYS A 16 8.33 -8.33 -11.28
N THR A 17 8.96 -7.58 -12.17
CA THR A 17 9.13 -6.13 -12.02
C THR A 17 7.82 -5.42 -12.36
N MET A 18 7.40 -4.50 -11.49
CA MET A 18 6.32 -3.54 -11.74
C MET A 18 6.92 -2.13 -11.77
N SER A 19 6.12 -1.11 -12.07
CA SER A 19 6.60 0.27 -12.22
C SER A 19 7.45 0.77 -11.04
N ASN A 20 7.06 0.44 -9.79
CA ASN A 20 7.71 0.94 -8.57
C ASN A 20 8.04 -0.17 -7.55
N TRP A 21 7.56 -1.40 -7.76
CA TRP A 21 7.68 -2.49 -6.80
C TRP A 21 7.93 -3.82 -7.48
N TRP A 22 8.36 -4.81 -6.70
CA TRP A 22 8.61 -6.16 -7.17
C TRP A 22 7.52 -7.08 -6.65
N ARG A 23 6.98 -7.93 -7.52
CA ARG A 23 6.09 -9.02 -7.13
C ARG A 23 6.90 -10.30 -7.09
N ILE A 24 6.93 -10.93 -5.91
CA ILE A 24 7.60 -12.22 -5.69
C ILE A 24 6.50 -13.23 -5.38
N SER A 25 6.47 -14.33 -6.14
CA SER A 25 5.61 -15.48 -5.90
C SER A 25 6.39 -16.56 -5.18
N PHE A 26 5.82 -17.10 -4.11
CA PHE A 26 6.37 -18.23 -3.37
C PHE A 26 5.47 -19.44 -3.54
N ASP A 27 6.07 -20.54 -3.98
CA ASP A 27 5.41 -21.84 -4.01
C ASP A 27 5.90 -22.63 -2.79
N THR A 28 4.95 -23.06 -1.97
CA THR A 28 5.21 -23.90 -0.80
C THR A 28 5.36 -25.35 -1.20
N GLN A 29 6.05 -26.14 -0.39
CA GLN A 29 6.13 -27.58 -0.60
C GLN A 29 4.74 -28.23 -0.56
N GLU A 30 4.53 -29.27 -1.38
CA GLU A 30 3.29 -30.06 -1.40
C GLU A 30 3.03 -30.70 -0.02
N GLY A 31 1.76 -30.74 0.41
CA GLY A 31 1.37 -31.40 1.66
C GLY A 31 1.39 -30.49 2.91
N MET A 32 1.02 -29.22 2.78
CA MET A 32 0.86 -28.33 3.93
C MET A 32 -0.24 -28.83 4.89
N SER A 33 0.01 -28.72 6.19
CA SER A 33 -1.02 -28.95 7.22
C SER A 33 -2.09 -27.87 7.16
N GLY A 34 -3.33 -28.21 7.55
CA GLY A 34 -4.44 -27.24 7.59
C GLY A 34 -4.17 -26.03 8.49
N ASP A 35 -3.42 -26.24 9.58
CA ASP A 35 -3.00 -25.16 10.48
C ASP A 35 -2.05 -24.15 9.80
N ALA A 36 -1.09 -24.64 9.02
CA ALA A 36 -0.17 -23.77 8.30
C ALA A 36 -0.88 -22.93 7.22
N ILE A 37 -1.89 -23.49 6.56
CA ILE A 37 -2.73 -22.77 5.58
C ILE A 37 -3.56 -21.69 6.26
N ALA A 38 -4.13 -21.97 7.44
CA ALA A 38 -4.88 -21.01 8.22
C ALA A 38 -4.01 -19.81 8.61
N ARG A 39 -2.82 -20.06 9.17
CA ARG A 39 -1.86 -19.02 9.54
C ARG A 39 -1.37 -18.20 8.35
N LEU A 40 -1.10 -18.83 7.20
CA LEU A 40 -0.73 -18.11 5.98
C LEU A 40 -1.87 -17.20 5.50
N THR A 41 -3.11 -17.68 5.58
CA THR A 41 -4.29 -16.91 5.19
C THR A 41 -4.55 -15.73 6.14
N GLU A 42 -4.27 -15.88 7.44
CA GLU A 42 -4.37 -14.79 8.41
C GLU A 42 -3.37 -13.66 8.17
N LEU A 43 -2.23 -13.96 7.55
CA LEU A 43 -1.20 -12.99 7.18
C LEU A 43 -1.51 -12.28 5.85
N LYS A 44 -2.52 -12.75 5.12
CA LYS A 44 -3.00 -12.08 3.91
C LYS A 44 -3.40 -10.64 4.24
N ASP A 45 -2.98 -9.70 3.39
CA ASP A 45 -3.24 -8.27 3.50
C ASP A 45 -2.65 -7.60 4.77
N LYS A 46 -1.80 -8.30 5.55
CA LYS A 46 -1.06 -7.73 6.68
C LYS A 46 0.40 -7.51 6.31
N MET A 47 0.88 -6.29 6.53
CA MET A 47 2.31 -5.98 6.38
C MET A 47 3.14 -6.83 7.34
N SER A 48 3.99 -7.68 6.77
CA SER A 48 4.76 -8.68 7.51
C SER A 48 6.18 -8.77 6.94
N TRP A 49 7.14 -9.18 7.78
CA TRP A 49 8.48 -9.50 7.32
C TRP A 49 8.48 -10.83 6.58
N LEU A 50 9.08 -10.85 5.40
CA LEU A 50 9.40 -12.08 4.68
C LEU A 50 10.88 -12.38 4.87
N THR A 51 11.19 -13.52 5.47
CA THR A 51 12.57 -13.98 5.65
C THR A 51 12.75 -15.30 4.92
N VAL A 52 13.78 -15.38 4.08
CA VAL A 52 14.12 -16.60 3.32
C VAL A 52 15.51 -17.05 3.78
N SER A 53 15.61 -18.31 4.18
CA SER A 53 16.86 -18.92 4.62
C SER A 53 16.91 -20.38 4.16
N HIS A 54 18.12 -20.88 3.89
CA HIS A 54 18.34 -22.29 3.59
C HIS A 54 18.38 -23.18 4.84
N ARG A 55 18.37 -22.57 6.03
CA ARG A 55 18.33 -23.23 7.35
C ARG A 55 17.14 -22.72 8.16
N MET A 56 16.76 -23.48 9.19
CA MET A 56 15.78 -23.02 10.18
C MET A 56 16.26 -21.72 10.85
N ILE A 57 15.34 -20.76 10.98
CA ILE A 57 15.60 -19.44 11.56
C ILE A 57 15.31 -19.51 13.05
N GLU A 58 16.31 -19.20 13.86
CA GLU A 58 16.17 -19.09 15.31
C GLU A 58 15.77 -17.66 15.70
N PRO A 59 15.13 -17.45 16.87
CA PRO A 59 14.82 -16.10 17.36
C PRO A 59 16.04 -15.19 17.48
N SER A 60 17.23 -15.77 17.70
CA SER A 60 18.51 -15.08 17.73
C SER A 60 19.04 -14.65 16.36
N ASP A 61 18.48 -15.14 15.24
CA ASP A 61 18.86 -14.68 13.91
C ASP A 61 18.16 -13.35 13.53
N ILE A 62 17.13 -12.95 14.29
CA ILE A 62 16.28 -11.78 14.01
C ILE A 62 16.70 -10.59 14.89
N ILE A 63 17.95 -10.13 14.78
CA ILE A 63 18.49 -9.09 15.67
C ILE A 63 18.26 -7.67 15.12
N ASP A 64 18.15 -7.48 13.80
CA ASP A 64 18.17 -6.13 13.19
C ASP A 64 17.12 -5.93 12.08
N LEU A 65 15.86 -6.34 12.32
CA LEU A 65 14.81 -5.99 11.36
C LEU A 65 14.45 -4.50 11.45
N PRO A 66 14.34 -3.78 10.31
CA PRO A 66 13.82 -2.42 10.33
C PRO A 66 12.42 -2.38 10.95
N ALA A 67 11.92 -1.19 11.32
CA ALA A 67 10.51 -1.07 11.64
C ALA A 67 9.67 -1.23 10.37
N ILE A 68 8.61 -2.06 10.42
CA ILE A 68 7.63 -2.12 9.33
C ILE A 68 6.97 -0.74 9.28
N LYS A 69 7.25 0.03 8.23
CA LYS A 69 6.44 1.20 7.93
C LYS A 69 5.10 0.67 7.45
N SER A 70 4.08 0.76 8.29
CA SER A 70 2.70 0.52 7.86
C SER A 70 2.43 1.48 6.71
N ILE A 71 2.37 0.96 5.49
CA ILE A 71 1.66 1.64 4.43
C ILE A 71 0.20 1.42 4.82
N GLU A 72 -0.34 2.34 5.61
CA GLU A 72 -1.79 2.45 5.83
C GLU A 72 -2.47 2.24 4.47
N PRO A 73 -3.54 1.43 4.39
CA PRO A 73 -4.17 1.06 3.13
C PRO A 73 -4.57 2.33 2.36
N ASP A 74 -3.72 2.68 1.39
CA ASP A 74 -3.74 3.86 0.52
C ASP A 74 -4.83 4.87 0.91
N GLU A 75 -4.63 5.55 2.05
CA GLU A 75 -5.44 6.72 2.37
C GLU A 75 -5.20 7.66 1.20
N LYS A 76 -6.24 7.84 0.37
CA LYS A 76 -6.20 8.75 -0.78
C LYS A 76 -5.38 9.96 -0.39
N SER A 77 -4.32 10.24 -1.15
CA SER A 77 -3.45 11.36 -0.82
C SER A 77 -4.28 12.65 -0.71
N PRO A 78 -3.86 13.67 0.05
CA PRO A 78 -4.64 14.90 0.19
C PRO A 78 -5.08 15.51 -1.16
N SER A 79 -4.25 15.39 -2.20
CA SER A 79 -4.58 15.83 -3.55
C SER A 79 -5.64 14.95 -4.23
N GLN A 80 -5.57 13.62 -4.04
CA GLN A 80 -6.61 12.70 -4.53
C GLN A 80 -7.96 12.91 -3.83
N ARG A 81 -7.96 13.18 -2.51
CA ARG A 81 -9.19 13.52 -1.77
C ARG A 81 -9.79 14.83 -2.26
N LEU A 82 -8.96 15.85 -2.45
CA LEU A 82 -9.40 17.15 -2.97
C LEU A 82 -10.03 17.00 -4.36
N ARG A 83 -9.37 16.28 -5.28
CA ARG A 83 -9.93 16.00 -6.62
C ARG A 83 -11.27 15.27 -6.54
N ALA A 84 -11.39 14.26 -5.67
CA ALA A 84 -12.63 13.52 -5.48
C ALA A 84 -13.76 14.43 -4.95
N ALA A 85 -13.46 15.31 -3.99
CA ALA A 85 -14.42 16.27 -3.45
C ALA A 85 -14.89 17.27 -4.52
N LEU A 86 -13.97 17.83 -5.31
CA LEU A 86 -14.31 18.72 -6.42
C LEU A 86 -15.19 18.05 -7.49
N PHE A 87 -14.95 16.76 -7.75
CA PHE A 87 -15.78 16.00 -8.69
C PHE A 87 -17.21 15.75 -8.17
N VAL A 88 -17.36 15.46 -6.87
CA VAL A 88 -18.69 15.35 -6.24
C VAL A 88 -19.41 16.69 -6.24
N MET A 89 -18.69 17.78 -5.96
CA MET A 89 -19.22 19.14 -6.01
C MET A 89 -19.77 19.46 -7.41
N TRP A 90 -19.01 19.19 -8.47
CA TRP A 90 -19.47 19.38 -9.84
C TRP A 90 -20.75 18.59 -10.16
N LYS A 91 -20.83 17.33 -9.71
CA LYS A 91 -22.03 16.50 -9.93
C LYS A 91 -23.29 17.07 -9.28
N GLN A 92 -23.13 17.73 -8.13
CA GLN A 92 -24.24 18.32 -7.40
C GLN A 92 -24.57 19.73 -7.93
N HIS A 93 -23.53 20.49 -8.26
CA HIS A 93 -23.59 21.89 -8.67
C HIS A 93 -22.62 22.10 -9.84
N PRO A 94 -23.05 21.84 -11.08
CA PRO A 94 -22.15 21.89 -12.23
C PRO A 94 -21.75 23.31 -12.64
N GLU A 95 -22.42 24.35 -12.14
CA GLU A 95 -22.08 25.78 -12.34
C GLU A 95 -21.79 26.17 -13.81
N GLY A 96 -22.42 25.49 -14.78
CA GLY A 96 -22.22 25.74 -16.20
C GLY A 96 -21.00 25.06 -16.81
N PHE A 97 -20.22 24.29 -16.05
CA PHE A 97 -19.12 23.47 -16.57
C PHE A 97 -19.64 22.20 -17.23
N THR A 98 -19.27 22.00 -18.49
CA THR A 98 -19.66 20.84 -19.31
C THR A 98 -18.90 19.57 -18.93
N THR A 99 -17.69 19.69 -18.40
CA THR A 99 -16.89 18.54 -17.93
C THR A 99 -16.39 18.75 -16.50
N GLY A 100 -16.26 17.65 -15.76
CA GLY A 100 -15.69 17.68 -14.41
C GLY A 100 -14.21 18.08 -14.39
N ASP A 101 -13.51 17.92 -15.51
CA ASP A 101 -12.12 18.34 -15.66
C ASP A 101 -12.01 19.87 -15.79
N ASP A 102 -12.94 20.52 -16.50
CA ASP A 102 -12.99 21.99 -16.59
C ASP A 102 -13.32 22.62 -15.24
N HIS A 103 -14.30 22.04 -14.53
CA HIS A 103 -14.63 22.44 -13.17
C HIS A 103 -13.43 22.25 -12.22
N TYR A 104 -12.75 21.10 -12.29
CA TYR A 104 -11.56 20.85 -11.48
C TYR A 104 -10.45 21.87 -11.74
N ARG A 105 -10.14 22.17 -13.01
CA ARG A 105 -9.10 23.15 -13.38
C ARG A 105 -9.43 24.54 -12.84
N TYR A 106 -10.66 25.00 -13.03
CA TYR A 106 -11.11 26.30 -12.54
C TYR A 106 -10.90 26.46 -11.02
N TYR A 107 -11.36 25.47 -10.23
CA TYR A 107 -11.23 25.51 -8.78
C TYR A 107 -9.78 25.33 -8.30
N MET A 108 -8.98 24.54 -9.01
CA MET A 108 -7.55 24.42 -8.73
C MET A 108 -6.81 25.73 -8.96
N ASP A 109 -7.07 26.44 -10.05
CA ASP A 109 -6.45 27.74 -10.34
C ASP A 109 -6.84 28.77 -9.28
N LYS A 110 -8.12 28.81 -8.87
CA LYS A 110 -8.58 29.66 -7.76
C LYS A 110 -7.86 29.36 -6.45
N PHE A 111 -7.70 28.07 -6.12
CA PHE A 111 -7.00 27.65 -4.92
C PHE A 111 -5.51 28.02 -4.97
N ILE A 112 -4.86 27.82 -6.12
CA ILE A 112 -3.46 28.21 -6.34
C ILE A 112 -3.28 29.71 -6.15
N GLU A 113 -4.14 30.54 -6.73
CA GLU A 113 -4.08 31.99 -6.54
C GLU A 113 -4.32 32.41 -5.08
N HIS A 114 -5.23 31.72 -4.38
CA HIS A 114 -5.43 31.92 -2.93
C HIS A 114 -4.21 31.55 -2.09
N ILE A 115 -3.45 30.53 -2.49
CA ILE A 115 -2.21 30.16 -1.79
C ILE A 115 -1.09 31.13 -2.14
N LYS A 116 -0.95 31.50 -3.42
CA LYS A 116 0.04 32.49 -3.87
C LYS A 116 -0.13 33.85 -3.20
N SER A 117 -1.37 34.27 -2.94
CA SER A 117 -1.63 35.54 -2.25
C SER A 117 -1.15 35.57 -0.79
N LYS A 118 -0.82 34.40 -0.21
CA LYS A 118 -0.28 34.23 1.14
C LYS A 118 1.22 33.96 1.16
N LEU A 119 1.88 33.91 0.01
CA LEU A 119 3.33 33.76 -0.05
C LEU A 119 3.98 35.14 0.12
N ASP A 120 4.87 35.26 1.10
CA ASP A 120 5.75 36.42 1.20
C ASP A 120 6.75 36.40 0.03
N LYS A 121 7.04 37.59 -0.51
CA LYS A 121 7.93 37.77 -1.66
C LYS A 121 9.40 37.61 -1.30
#